data_AF-A0A7J4VEQ0-F1
#
_entry.id   AF-A0A7J4VEQ0-F1
#
_cell.length_a   1.000
_cell.length_b   1.000
_cell.length_c   1.000
_cell.angle_alpha   90.00
_cell.angle_beta   90.00
_cell.angle_gamma   90.00
#
_symmetry.space_group_name_H-M   'P 1'
#
loop_
_entity.id
_entity.type
_entity.pdbx_description
1 polymer ?
#
loop_
_entity_poly.entity_id
_entity_poly.type
_entity_poly.pdbx_seq_one_letter_code
_entity_poly.pdbx_strand_id
1 'polypeptide(L)'
;ADAVDVMAGMAWELKWPKLIGVKLTGKLNGWTSPKDVILKLAGILTVKGGTGAIVEYFGEGTESISCTGKGTICNMGAEIGATTSLFPYDAKMAAYLKSTGREDLAELANGIAAELKADADVAANPEKYFDQIIEINLSELEPHVNGPFTPDLAWPVSKLKEAAKENNYPEKLSVALIGSCTNSSYEDIDRSTNIARQALAKGLKAKSQFTITPGSEQVRATIERDGQLATLTELGGVILANACGPCIGMWKRMDVKTGERNTIITSFNRNFAKRNDGNPETLAFVASPEIVTAMAIAGSITFNPMTDELVNENGEKVKLEPPTGDELPSRGFDPGESGFIAPAADGSTVEVKVAPTSDRLQLLEPFAPWDGNDPEDLPVLLKAKGKCTTDHISMAGPWLKYRGHLDNISNNMFIGAINAYTGDPGKVKNAFTGEYKSIPEVAREYKAAGRMWVVVGDENYGEGSSREHAALEPRHLGGRAIIVKSFARIHETNLKKQGMLPLTFANPADYDKVREDDRVSIKGLKEFAPGKQVTLVLKHSDGTVEECALNHTFNERQFEWFKAGSALNLIAAGK
;
A
#
# COMPACT_ATOMS: atom_id res chain seq x y z
N ALA A 1 2.05 9.53 14.07
CA ALA A 1 2.99 9.70 15.21
C ALA A 1 4.45 9.90 14.78
N ASP A 2 5.10 9.00 14.03
CA ASP A 2 6.52 9.14 13.63
C ASP A 2 6.86 10.50 12.98
N ALA A 3 5.99 11.00 12.09
CA ALA A 3 6.16 12.32 11.48
C ALA A 3 6.19 13.46 12.52
N VAL A 4 5.45 13.31 13.62
CA VAL A 4 5.43 14.28 14.73
C VAL A 4 6.77 14.28 15.46
N ASP A 5 7.43 13.14 15.63
CA ASP A 5 8.77 13.08 16.24
C ASP A 5 9.73 13.98 15.45
N VAL A 6 9.80 13.80 14.12
CA VAL A 6 10.70 14.56 13.24
C VAL A 6 10.33 16.06 13.25
N MET A 7 9.04 16.38 13.15
CA MET A 7 8.56 17.78 13.22
C MET A 7 8.86 18.45 14.57
N ALA A 8 8.91 17.67 15.66
CA ALA A 8 9.26 18.14 17.00
C ALA A 8 10.78 18.18 17.25
N GLY A 9 11.61 17.83 16.25
CA GLY A 9 13.07 17.78 16.39
C GLY A 9 13.59 16.56 17.14
N MET A 10 12.77 15.53 17.34
CA MET A 10 13.15 14.28 17.99
C MET A 10 13.76 13.31 16.98
N ALA A 11 14.66 12.44 17.46
CA ALA A 11 15.21 11.36 16.64
C ALA A 11 14.12 10.34 16.27
N TRP A 12 14.02 10.05 14.96
CA TRP A 12 13.18 8.98 14.42
C TRP A 12 13.93 7.64 14.48
N GLU A 13 13.28 6.63 15.05
CA GLU A 13 13.86 5.29 15.17
C GLU A 13 13.45 4.40 14.01
N LEU A 14 14.43 3.75 13.40
CA LEU A 14 14.23 2.73 12.38
C LEU A 14 15.01 1.47 12.77
N LYS A 15 14.34 0.31 12.74
CA LYS A 15 15.02 -0.98 12.89
C LYS A 15 16.02 -1.14 11.74
N TRP A 16 17.27 -1.48 12.07
CA TRP A 16 18.31 -1.69 11.07
C TRP A 16 17.83 -2.68 10.00
N PRO A 17 17.72 -2.25 8.73
CA PRO A 17 17.13 -3.08 7.69
C PRO A 17 18.15 -4.11 7.17
N LYS A 18 17.63 -5.25 6.71
CA LYS A 18 18.37 -6.12 5.79
C LYS A 18 18.48 -5.46 4.41
N LEU A 19 19.33 -5.96 3.54
CA LEU A 19 19.50 -5.47 2.17
C LEU A 19 19.21 -6.57 1.15
N ILE A 20 18.29 -6.30 0.22
CA ILE A 20 18.00 -7.15 -0.94
C ILE A 20 18.56 -6.45 -2.17
N GLY A 21 19.57 -7.03 -2.80
CA GLY A 21 20.15 -6.53 -4.05
C GLY A 21 19.38 -7.07 -5.26
N VAL A 22 18.86 -6.19 -6.10
CA VAL A 22 18.21 -6.55 -7.37
C VAL A 22 19.11 -6.12 -8.53
N LYS A 23 19.82 -7.10 -9.10
CA LYS A 23 20.70 -6.90 -10.25
C LYS A 23 19.88 -6.80 -11.53
N LEU A 24 19.92 -5.65 -12.17
CA LEU A 24 19.31 -5.42 -13.47
C LEU A 24 20.36 -5.51 -14.58
N THR A 25 20.11 -6.34 -15.58
CA THR A 25 20.98 -6.52 -16.75
C THR A 25 20.20 -6.28 -18.04
N GLY A 26 20.89 -5.94 -19.13
CA GLY A 26 20.23 -5.66 -20.40
C GLY A 26 19.40 -4.37 -20.39
N LYS A 27 18.40 -4.27 -21.28
CA LYS A 27 17.54 -3.09 -21.42
C LYS A 27 16.10 -3.45 -21.75
N LEU A 28 15.15 -2.66 -21.23
CA LEU A 28 13.74 -2.78 -21.55
C LEU A 28 13.52 -2.61 -23.06
N ASN A 29 12.62 -3.40 -23.65
CA ASN A 29 12.33 -3.37 -25.07
C ASN A 29 10.86 -3.67 -25.39
N GLY A 30 10.39 -3.20 -26.54
CA GLY A 30 9.04 -3.45 -27.03
C GLY A 30 7.96 -2.91 -26.08
N TRP A 31 7.08 -3.81 -25.64
CA TRP A 31 5.95 -3.51 -24.75
C TRP A 31 6.34 -3.45 -23.27
N THR A 32 7.53 -3.93 -22.92
CA THR A 32 7.99 -3.97 -21.53
C THR A 32 8.34 -2.56 -21.05
N SER A 33 7.97 -2.29 -19.81
CA SER A 33 8.05 -0.99 -19.14
C SER A 33 8.73 -1.14 -17.77
N PRO A 34 9.11 -0.03 -17.12
CA PRO A 34 9.62 -0.06 -15.75
C PRO A 34 8.66 -0.76 -14.77
N LYS A 35 7.34 -0.66 -14.99
CA LYS A 35 6.32 -1.30 -14.16
C LYS A 35 6.49 -2.83 -14.13
N ASP A 36 6.90 -3.43 -15.23
CA ASP A 36 7.02 -4.90 -15.33
C ASP A 36 8.15 -5.45 -14.44
N VAL A 37 9.19 -4.64 -14.19
CA VAL A 37 10.30 -5.03 -13.29
C VAL A 37 9.77 -5.27 -11.87
N ILE A 38 8.96 -4.35 -11.35
CA ILE A 38 8.41 -4.48 -10.00
C ILE A 38 7.25 -5.47 -9.93
N LEU A 39 6.46 -5.62 -11.00
CA LEU A 39 5.44 -6.67 -11.06
C LEU A 39 6.06 -8.08 -11.03
N LYS A 40 7.15 -8.28 -11.78
CA LYS A 40 7.94 -9.52 -11.74
C LYS A 40 8.56 -9.74 -10.36
N LEU A 41 9.21 -8.71 -9.80
CA LEU A 41 9.85 -8.80 -8.48
C LEU A 41 8.82 -9.10 -7.37
N ALA A 42 7.62 -8.51 -7.43
CA ALA A 42 6.54 -8.83 -6.52
C ALA A 42 6.13 -10.30 -6.59
N GLY A 43 6.08 -10.89 -7.79
CA GLY A 43 5.85 -12.34 -7.96
C GLY A 43 6.97 -13.22 -7.40
N ILE A 44 8.22 -12.74 -7.40
CA ILE A 44 9.38 -13.46 -6.84
C ILE A 44 9.38 -13.39 -5.30
N LEU A 45 9.22 -12.20 -4.74
CA LEU A 45 9.35 -11.95 -3.30
C LEU A 45 8.06 -12.16 -2.52
N THR A 46 6.90 -12.15 -3.18
CA THR A 46 5.57 -12.08 -2.56
C THR A 46 5.36 -10.82 -1.70
N VAL A 47 4.16 -10.61 -1.18
CA VAL A 47 3.84 -9.47 -0.28
C VAL A 47 4.62 -9.47 1.04
N LYS A 48 5.38 -10.53 1.35
CA LYS A 48 6.13 -10.69 2.59
C LYS A 48 7.64 -10.57 2.42
N GLY A 49 8.19 -10.83 1.23
CA GLY A 49 9.62 -11.07 1.03
C GLY A 49 10.53 -9.86 1.28
N GLY A 50 10.01 -8.64 1.19
CA GLY A 50 10.74 -7.42 1.50
C GLY A 50 10.65 -6.97 2.96
N THR A 51 9.89 -7.66 3.81
CA THR A 51 9.61 -7.19 5.18
C THR A 51 10.89 -6.98 6.00
N GLY A 52 11.11 -5.73 6.43
CA GLY A 52 12.28 -5.36 7.22
C GLY A 52 13.58 -5.25 6.41
N ALA A 53 13.50 -5.21 5.09
CA ALA A 53 14.63 -4.99 4.20
C ALA A 53 14.48 -3.68 3.40
N ILE A 54 15.59 -3.16 2.91
CA ILE A 54 15.64 -2.20 1.81
C ILE A 54 15.93 -2.97 0.53
N VAL A 55 15.22 -2.63 -0.55
CA VAL A 55 15.51 -3.17 -1.88
C VAL A 55 16.38 -2.19 -2.64
N GLU A 56 17.59 -2.60 -2.95
CA GLU A 56 18.58 -1.80 -3.67
C GLU A 56 18.77 -2.35 -5.08
N TYR A 57 18.50 -1.52 -6.09
CA TYR A 57 18.68 -1.89 -7.49
C TYR A 57 20.09 -1.53 -7.94
N PHE A 58 20.78 -2.47 -8.60
CA PHE A 58 22.14 -2.27 -9.10
C PHE A 58 22.35 -2.97 -10.46
N GLY A 59 23.53 -2.80 -11.06
CA GLY A 59 23.87 -3.37 -12.37
C GLY A 59 23.60 -2.41 -13.53
N GLU A 60 24.18 -2.72 -14.70
CA GLU A 60 24.14 -1.86 -15.90
C GLU A 60 22.72 -1.53 -16.37
N GLY A 61 21.74 -2.42 -16.12
CA GLY A 61 20.36 -2.21 -16.52
C GLY A 61 19.70 -1.01 -15.83
N THR A 62 20.22 -0.57 -14.68
CA THR A 62 19.70 0.59 -13.93
C THR A 62 19.80 1.89 -14.72
N GLU A 63 20.85 2.04 -15.53
CA GLU A 63 21.09 3.24 -16.36
C GLU A 63 20.13 3.34 -17.55
N SER A 64 19.50 2.23 -17.94
CA SER A 64 18.53 2.17 -19.05
C SER A 64 17.12 2.67 -18.67
N ILE A 65 16.86 2.89 -17.38
CA ILE A 65 15.54 3.22 -16.85
C ILE A 65 15.46 4.72 -16.57
N SER A 66 14.41 5.39 -17.05
CA SER A 66 14.15 6.81 -16.77
C SER A 66 14.02 7.10 -15.27
N CYS A 67 14.19 8.35 -14.85
CA CYS A 67 14.02 8.73 -13.44
C CYS A 67 12.61 8.42 -12.92
N THR A 68 11.58 8.64 -13.74
CA THR A 68 10.18 8.36 -13.40
C THR A 68 9.90 6.87 -13.36
N GLY A 69 10.49 6.08 -14.26
CA GLY A 69 10.42 4.63 -14.24
C GLY A 69 11.09 4.01 -13.01
N LYS A 70 12.24 4.53 -12.58
CA LYS A 70 12.85 4.17 -11.28
C LYS A 70 11.88 4.47 -10.13
N GLY A 71 11.21 5.62 -10.18
CA GLY A 71 10.15 6.00 -9.24
C GLY A 71 8.99 5.00 -9.20
N THR A 72 8.51 4.52 -10.35
CA THR A 72 7.49 3.46 -10.46
C THR A 72 7.92 2.18 -9.77
N ILE A 73 9.15 1.73 -10.03
CA ILE A 73 9.72 0.50 -9.45
C ILE A 73 9.81 0.64 -7.92
N CYS A 74 10.39 1.74 -7.43
CA CYS A 74 10.51 2.00 -6.00
C CYS A 74 9.16 2.14 -5.29
N ASN A 75 8.18 2.80 -5.93
CA ASN A 75 6.84 2.99 -5.37
C ASN A 75 6.18 1.66 -4.99
N MET A 76 6.17 0.72 -5.93
CA MET A 76 5.49 -0.56 -5.74
C MET A 76 6.35 -1.58 -4.95
N GLY A 77 7.60 -1.24 -4.60
CA GLY A 77 8.38 -1.90 -3.55
C GLY A 77 7.66 -1.90 -2.18
N ALA A 78 6.73 -0.97 -1.95
CA ALA A 78 5.86 -1.00 -0.78
C ALA A 78 4.98 -2.26 -0.70
N GLU A 79 4.62 -2.85 -1.83
CA GLU A 79 3.70 -4.00 -1.89
C GLU A 79 4.35 -5.34 -1.56
N ILE A 80 5.69 -5.40 -1.57
CA ILE A 80 6.46 -6.54 -1.06
C ILE A 80 6.86 -6.38 0.41
N GLY A 81 6.40 -5.31 1.07
CA GLY A 81 6.68 -5.01 2.48
C GLY A 81 8.07 -4.38 2.72
N ALA A 82 8.76 -3.93 1.67
CA ALA A 82 10.05 -3.27 1.80
C ALA A 82 9.95 -2.01 2.68
N THR A 83 10.98 -1.76 3.46
CA THR A 83 11.12 -0.53 4.25
C THR A 83 11.19 0.68 3.33
N THR A 84 12.00 0.57 2.27
CA THR A 84 12.04 1.45 1.11
C THR A 84 12.76 0.73 -0.04
N SER A 85 12.80 1.36 -1.19
CA SER A 85 13.54 0.91 -2.37
C SER A 85 14.37 2.06 -2.93
N LEU A 86 15.56 1.78 -3.46
CA LEU A 86 16.45 2.82 -3.99
C LEU A 86 17.21 2.38 -5.24
N PHE A 87 17.51 3.37 -6.09
CA PHE A 87 18.41 3.25 -7.23
C PHE A 87 19.64 4.15 -7.00
N PRO A 88 20.81 3.80 -7.54
CA PRO A 88 21.98 4.67 -7.54
C PRO A 88 21.70 5.95 -8.34
N TYR A 89 22.29 7.07 -7.91
CA TYR A 89 22.21 8.32 -8.66
C TYR A 89 22.81 8.18 -10.06
N ASP A 90 22.15 8.71 -11.10
CA ASP A 90 22.66 8.63 -12.46
C ASP A 90 22.23 9.80 -13.36
N ALA A 91 22.67 9.75 -14.62
CA ALA A 91 22.39 10.80 -15.61
C ALA A 91 20.90 10.99 -15.88
N LYS A 92 20.07 9.94 -15.74
CA LYS A 92 18.61 10.03 -15.90
C LYS A 92 17.99 10.83 -14.75
N MET A 93 18.47 10.65 -13.53
CA MET A 93 18.06 11.48 -12.39
C MET A 93 18.51 12.94 -12.57
N ALA A 94 19.74 13.16 -13.02
CA ALA A 94 20.24 14.51 -13.32
C ALA A 94 19.40 15.22 -14.39
N ALA A 95 19.05 14.53 -15.48
CA ALA A 95 18.18 15.06 -16.53
C ALA A 95 16.79 15.45 -16.01
N TYR A 96 16.20 14.62 -15.15
CA TYR A 96 14.91 14.90 -14.52
C TYR A 96 14.99 16.13 -13.60
N LEU A 97 16.01 16.23 -12.74
CA LEU A 97 16.25 17.41 -11.90
C LEU A 97 16.32 18.70 -12.74
N LYS A 98 17.11 18.69 -13.83
CA LYS A 98 17.21 19.82 -14.76
C LYS A 98 15.86 20.17 -15.40
N SER A 99 15.13 19.19 -15.92
CA SER A 99 13.81 19.43 -16.55
C SER A 99 12.76 20.01 -15.61
N THR A 100 12.94 19.84 -14.30
CA THR A 100 12.04 20.31 -13.24
C THR A 100 12.58 21.56 -12.55
N GLY A 101 13.51 22.28 -13.18
CA GLY A 101 14.03 23.57 -12.71
C GLY A 101 14.99 23.47 -11.52
N ARG A 102 15.62 22.32 -11.30
CA ARG A 102 16.57 22.05 -10.19
C ARG A 102 17.97 21.73 -10.72
N GLU A 103 18.43 22.54 -11.67
CA GLU A 103 19.73 22.35 -12.31
C GLU A 103 20.90 22.53 -11.33
N ASP A 104 20.80 23.50 -10.43
CA ASP A 104 21.75 23.72 -9.34
C ASP A 104 21.95 22.47 -8.46
N LEU A 105 20.85 21.80 -8.11
CA LEU A 105 20.90 20.53 -7.36
C LEU A 105 21.50 19.40 -8.18
N ALA A 106 21.22 19.35 -9.49
CA ALA A 106 21.83 18.36 -10.38
C ALA A 106 23.35 18.54 -10.45
N GLU A 107 23.84 19.78 -10.58
CA GLU A 107 25.28 20.05 -10.61
C GLU A 107 25.96 19.76 -9.27
N LEU A 108 25.29 20.07 -8.15
CA LEU A 108 25.79 19.68 -6.83
C LEU A 108 25.89 18.16 -6.69
N ALA A 109 24.84 17.43 -7.07
CA ALA A 109 24.83 15.96 -7.02
C ALA A 109 25.88 15.34 -7.96
N ASN A 110 26.09 15.90 -9.15
CA ASN A 110 27.17 15.48 -10.05
C ASN A 110 28.55 15.63 -9.40
N GLY A 111 28.77 16.71 -8.65
CA GLY A 111 30.03 16.95 -7.93
C GLY A 111 30.34 15.93 -6.83
N ILE A 112 29.34 15.23 -6.32
CA ILE A 112 29.47 14.19 -5.28
C ILE A 112 28.91 12.84 -5.72
N ALA A 113 28.80 12.57 -7.02
CA ALA A 113 28.10 11.39 -7.55
C ALA A 113 28.67 10.05 -7.06
N ALA A 114 29.96 10.01 -6.69
CA ALA A 114 30.58 8.82 -6.09
C ALA A 114 29.98 8.45 -4.72
N GLU A 115 29.59 9.45 -3.91
CA GLU A 115 28.97 9.26 -2.59
C GLU A 115 27.48 8.93 -2.67
N LEU A 116 26.88 9.10 -3.86
CA LEU A 116 25.46 8.84 -4.14
C LEU A 116 25.24 7.51 -4.86
N LYS A 117 26.26 6.66 -4.86
CA LYS A 117 26.29 5.33 -5.45
C LYS A 117 26.89 4.36 -4.44
N ALA A 118 26.55 3.08 -4.57
CA ALA A 118 27.29 2.04 -3.87
C ALA A 118 28.74 1.99 -4.36
N ASP A 119 29.66 1.59 -3.48
CA ASP A 119 31.05 1.36 -3.83
C ASP A 119 31.17 0.31 -4.95
N ALA A 120 32.20 0.44 -5.79
CA ALA A 120 32.43 -0.49 -6.90
C ALA A 120 32.54 -1.95 -6.44
N ASP A 121 33.00 -2.20 -5.20
CA ASP A 121 33.08 -3.54 -4.62
C ASP A 121 31.70 -4.18 -4.40
N VAL A 122 30.64 -3.40 -4.19
CA VAL A 122 29.26 -3.89 -4.07
C VAL A 122 28.79 -4.52 -5.38
N ALA A 123 29.12 -3.91 -6.52
CA ALA A 123 28.80 -4.48 -7.83
C ALA A 123 29.69 -5.69 -8.18
N ALA A 124 30.95 -5.69 -7.73
CA ALA A 124 31.92 -6.75 -8.02
C ALA A 124 31.72 -8.00 -7.15
N ASN A 125 31.32 -7.83 -5.89
CA ASN A 125 31.14 -8.88 -4.88
C ASN A 125 29.82 -8.70 -4.10
N PRO A 126 28.66 -8.67 -4.78
CA PRO A 126 27.38 -8.32 -4.16
C PRO A 126 26.99 -9.24 -2.99
N GLU A 127 27.43 -10.51 -3.00
CA GLU A 127 27.17 -11.49 -1.96
C GLU A 127 27.80 -11.15 -0.60
N LYS A 128 28.76 -10.22 -0.56
CA LYS A 128 29.33 -9.70 0.69
C LYS A 128 28.45 -8.65 1.37
N TYR A 129 27.58 -7.99 0.61
CA TYR A 129 26.87 -6.79 1.05
C TYR A 129 25.35 -6.97 1.13
N PHE A 130 24.77 -7.84 0.29
CA PHE A 130 23.34 -8.11 0.28
C PHE A 130 23.00 -9.41 1.01
N ASP A 131 21.97 -9.37 1.86
CA ASP A 131 21.41 -10.56 2.53
C ASP A 131 20.73 -11.50 1.53
N GLN A 132 20.28 -10.97 0.39
CA GLN A 132 19.66 -11.71 -0.70
C GLN A 132 19.93 -11.01 -2.03
N ILE A 133 20.19 -11.77 -3.09
CA ILE A 133 20.38 -11.26 -4.45
C ILE A 133 19.34 -11.85 -5.39
N ILE A 134 18.73 -11.01 -6.20
CA ILE A 134 17.80 -11.38 -7.27
C ILE A 134 18.32 -10.76 -8.57
N GLU A 135 18.29 -11.52 -9.67
CA GLU A 135 18.68 -11.02 -10.99
C GLU A 135 17.47 -10.96 -11.93
N ILE A 136 17.32 -9.84 -12.64
CA ILE A 136 16.28 -9.63 -13.65
C ILE A 136 16.96 -9.13 -14.93
N ASN A 137 16.88 -9.95 -15.98
CA ASN A 137 17.30 -9.56 -17.33
C ASN A 137 16.18 -8.76 -18.01
N LEU A 138 16.38 -7.45 -18.16
CA LEU A 138 15.42 -6.53 -18.75
C LEU A 138 15.15 -6.82 -20.25
N SER A 139 16.11 -7.45 -20.93
CA SER A 139 15.97 -7.80 -22.36
C SER A 139 15.03 -8.99 -22.59
N GLU A 140 14.91 -9.87 -21.59
CA GLU A 140 14.05 -11.06 -21.63
C GLU A 140 12.72 -10.87 -20.89
N LEU A 141 12.61 -9.78 -20.11
CA LEU A 141 11.40 -9.44 -19.37
C LEU A 141 10.28 -9.10 -20.36
N GLU A 142 9.17 -9.83 -20.28
CA GLU A 142 7.93 -9.52 -21.00
C GLU A 142 6.94 -8.71 -20.13
N PRO A 143 5.92 -8.06 -20.71
CA PRO A 143 4.88 -7.37 -19.96
C PRO A 143 4.15 -8.28 -18.95
N HIS A 144 3.81 -7.74 -17.79
CA HIS A 144 3.15 -8.46 -16.70
C HIS A 144 1.83 -7.80 -16.27
N VAL A 145 0.96 -8.62 -15.71
CA VAL A 145 -0.28 -8.23 -15.04
C VAL A 145 -0.38 -9.00 -13.73
N ASN A 146 -0.58 -8.29 -12.61
CA ASN A 146 -0.72 -8.93 -11.30
C ASN A 146 -2.16 -8.82 -10.77
N GLY A 147 -2.67 -9.87 -10.10
CA GLY A 147 -4.00 -9.88 -9.49
C GLY A 147 -4.75 -11.22 -9.58
N PRO A 148 -6.00 -11.29 -9.08
CA PRO A 148 -6.91 -10.15 -8.90
C PRO A 148 -7.08 -9.56 -7.49
N PHE A 149 -6.52 -10.19 -6.44
CA PHE A 149 -6.74 -9.77 -5.04
C PHE A 149 -5.44 -9.55 -4.24
N THR A 150 -4.30 -9.68 -4.91
CA THR A 150 -2.99 -9.47 -4.32
C THR A 150 -2.01 -8.98 -5.39
N PRO A 151 -1.10 -8.06 -5.06
CA PRO A 151 -0.19 -7.45 -6.03
C PRO A 151 0.98 -8.36 -6.41
N ASP A 152 1.14 -9.54 -5.78
CA ASP A 152 2.19 -10.51 -6.05
C ASP A 152 1.75 -11.72 -6.88
N LEU A 153 0.46 -11.86 -7.19
CA LEU A 153 -0.01 -12.91 -8.11
C LEU A 153 0.28 -12.49 -9.54
N ALA A 154 1.50 -12.76 -10.00
CA ALA A 154 2.06 -12.23 -11.23
C ALA A 154 1.84 -13.16 -12.43
N TRP A 155 1.31 -12.59 -13.52
CA TRP A 155 1.12 -13.27 -14.79
C TRP A 155 1.85 -12.52 -15.89
N PRO A 156 2.77 -13.17 -16.62
CA PRO A 156 3.18 -12.62 -17.89
C PRO A 156 1.98 -12.55 -18.84
N VAL A 157 1.89 -11.48 -19.64
CA VAL A 157 0.72 -11.26 -20.51
C VAL A 157 0.50 -12.43 -21.48
N SER A 158 1.57 -13.10 -21.93
CA SER A 158 1.51 -14.31 -22.75
C SER A 158 0.77 -15.48 -22.11
N LYS A 159 0.65 -15.50 -20.77
CA LYS A 159 0.00 -16.55 -19.96
C LYS A 159 -1.34 -16.14 -19.35
N LEU A 160 -1.70 -14.86 -19.45
CA LEU A 160 -2.90 -14.33 -18.78
C LEU A 160 -4.21 -14.96 -19.30
N LYS A 161 -4.28 -15.30 -20.59
CA LYS A 161 -5.44 -15.99 -21.19
C LYS A 161 -5.65 -17.40 -20.62
N GLU A 162 -4.57 -18.15 -20.42
CA GLU A 162 -4.61 -19.48 -19.80
C GLU A 162 -5.05 -19.35 -18.34
N ALA A 163 -4.42 -18.43 -17.59
CA ALA A 163 -4.74 -18.16 -16.19
C ALA A 163 -6.19 -17.71 -15.99
N ALA A 164 -6.73 -16.84 -16.85
CA ALA A 164 -8.11 -16.37 -16.79
C ALA A 164 -9.12 -17.51 -16.96
N LYS A 165 -8.83 -18.46 -17.87
CA LYS A 165 -9.66 -19.64 -18.07
C LYS A 165 -9.61 -20.58 -16.86
N GLU A 166 -8.41 -20.88 -16.36
CA GLU A 166 -8.21 -21.80 -15.23
C GLU A 166 -8.85 -21.27 -13.94
N ASN A 167 -8.75 -19.96 -13.69
CA ASN A 167 -9.28 -19.32 -12.49
C ASN A 167 -10.69 -18.74 -12.68
N ASN A 168 -11.31 -18.96 -13.85
CA ASN A 168 -12.65 -18.47 -14.18
C ASN A 168 -12.81 -16.96 -13.94
N TYR A 169 -11.87 -16.15 -14.42
CA TYR A 169 -11.94 -14.70 -14.36
C TYR A 169 -12.87 -14.16 -15.46
N PRO A 170 -13.74 -13.17 -15.17
CA PRO A 170 -14.55 -12.54 -16.21
C PRO A 170 -13.65 -11.89 -17.26
N GLU A 171 -13.70 -12.37 -18.51
CA GLU A 171 -12.83 -11.86 -19.56
C GLU A 171 -13.17 -10.42 -19.95
N LYS A 172 -14.47 -10.10 -19.97
CA LYS A 172 -14.97 -8.76 -20.32
C LYS A 172 -14.42 -7.74 -19.34
N LEU A 173 -13.64 -6.80 -19.87
CA LEU A 173 -13.08 -5.70 -19.10
C LEU A 173 -14.14 -4.61 -18.95
N SER A 174 -14.53 -4.32 -17.70
CA SER A 174 -15.53 -3.30 -17.40
C SER A 174 -14.94 -1.88 -17.45
N VAL A 175 -13.84 -1.66 -16.72
CA VAL A 175 -13.17 -0.36 -16.62
C VAL A 175 -11.65 -0.54 -16.65
N ALA A 176 -10.99 0.31 -17.41
CA ALA A 176 -9.55 0.47 -17.50
C ALA A 176 -9.14 1.84 -16.90
N LEU A 177 -8.16 1.86 -16.01
CA LEU A 177 -7.78 3.06 -15.27
C LEU A 177 -6.27 3.29 -15.34
N ILE A 178 -5.82 4.33 -16.04
CA ILE A 178 -4.40 4.73 -16.04
C ILE A 178 -4.16 5.96 -15.15
N GLY A 179 -2.91 6.14 -14.72
CA GLY A 179 -2.50 7.25 -13.89
C GLY A 179 -2.24 6.87 -12.43
N SER A 180 -2.70 7.73 -11.51
CA SER A 180 -2.35 7.69 -10.07
C SER A 180 -0.84 7.89 -9.83
N CYS A 181 -0.40 7.93 -8.58
CA CYS A 181 1.00 8.20 -8.22
C CYS A 181 2.03 7.19 -8.76
N THR A 182 1.61 5.99 -9.20
CA THR A 182 2.55 4.93 -9.63
C THR A 182 2.99 5.09 -11.09
N ASN A 183 2.05 5.42 -11.99
CA ASN A 183 2.27 5.48 -13.44
C ASN A 183 1.45 6.63 -14.05
N SER A 184 1.82 7.87 -13.71
CA SER A 184 1.22 9.11 -14.26
C SER A 184 2.25 10.16 -14.64
N SER A 185 3.50 9.74 -14.88
CA SER A 185 4.51 10.64 -15.42
C SER A 185 4.19 11.05 -16.86
N TYR A 186 4.93 12.02 -17.39
CA TYR A 186 4.83 12.38 -18.80
C TYR A 186 5.10 11.17 -19.71
N GLU A 187 6.16 10.40 -19.43
CA GLU A 187 6.52 9.17 -20.13
C GLU A 187 5.39 8.13 -20.13
N ASP A 188 4.81 7.86 -18.96
CA ASP A 188 3.70 6.90 -18.80
C ASP A 188 2.51 7.29 -19.70
N ILE A 189 2.12 8.55 -19.65
CA ILE A 189 0.97 9.06 -20.40
C ILE A 189 1.28 9.13 -21.89
N ASP A 190 2.51 9.47 -22.29
CA ASP A 190 2.88 9.56 -23.70
C ASP A 190 2.95 8.16 -24.35
N ARG A 191 3.44 7.14 -23.65
CA ARG A 191 3.37 5.73 -24.09
C ARG A 191 1.93 5.25 -24.27
N SER A 192 1.04 5.53 -23.32
CA SER A 192 -0.41 5.28 -23.49
C SER A 192 -1.00 6.04 -24.66
N THR A 193 -0.61 7.31 -24.83
CA THR A 193 -1.09 8.16 -25.91
C THR A 193 -0.63 7.63 -27.27
N ASN A 194 0.59 7.10 -27.37
CA ASN A 194 1.08 6.46 -28.59
C ASN A 194 0.16 5.31 -29.03
N ILE A 195 -0.24 4.43 -28.11
CA ILE A 195 -1.23 3.38 -28.39
C ILE A 195 -2.58 3.98 -28.81
N ALA A 196 -3.04 5.03 -28.13
CA ALA A 196 -4.28 5.73 -28.49
C ALA A 196 -4.24 6.29 -29.92
N ARG A 197 -3.15 6.96 -30.31
CA ARG A 197 -2.95 7.49 -31.67
C ARG A 197 -2.99 6.36 -32.72
N GLN A 198 -2.31 5.25 -32.45
CA GLN A 198 -2.34 4.08 -33.33
C GLN A 198 -3.75 3.52 -33.49
N ALA A 199 -4.50 3.39 -32.39
CA ALA A 199 -5.86 2.88 -32.39
C ALA A 199 -6.81 3.79 -33.20
N LEU A 200 -6.76 5.10 -32.95
CA LEU A 200 -7.55 6.09 -33.68
C LEU A 200 -7.26 6.08 -35.18
N ALA A 201 -5.97 6.05 -35.56
CA ALA A 201 -5.56 5.96 -36.97
C ALA A 201 -6.04 4.67 -37.66
N LYS A 202 -6.32 3.62 -36.89
CA LYS A 202 -6.81 2.32 -37.37
C LYS A 202 -8.33 2.17 -37.25
N GLY A 203 -9.07 3.22 -36.87
CA GLY A 203 -10.53 3.17 -36.71
C GLY A 203 -10.97 2.36 -35.48
N LEU A 204 -10.24 2.50 -34.37
CA LEU A 204 -10.55 1.86 -33.09
C LEU A 204 -10.83 2.91 -32.01
N LYS A 205 -11.70 2.56 -31.06
CA LYS A 205 -11.99 3.28 -29.82
C LYS A 205 -11.90 2.33 -28.63
N ALA A 206 -11.85 2.88 -27.41
CA ALA A 206 -11.95 2.08 -26.20
C ALA A 206 -13.30 1.34 -26.15
N LYS A 207 -13.26 0.01 -25.97
CA LYS A 207 -14.45 -0.83 -25.77
C LYS A 207 -14.86 -0.91 -24.30
N SER A 208 -13.90 -0.77 -23.39
CA SER A 208 -14.13 -0.62 -21.96
C SER A 208 -14.23 0.85 -21.57
N GLN A 209 -14.87 1.16 -20.44
CA GLN A 209 -14.75 2.51 -19.88
C GLN A 209 -13.28 2.78 -19.57
N PHE A 210 -12.79 3.96 -19.93
CA PHE A 210 -11.39 4.31 -19.80
C PHE A 210 -11.23 5.61 -19.02
N THR A 211 -10.39 5.61 -17.99
CA THR A 211 -10.17 6.79 -17.15
C THR A 211 -8.69 7.09 -17.00
N ILE A 212 -8.35 8.37 -16.90
CA ILE A 212 -6.98 8.87 -16.87
C ILE A 212 -6.84 9.83 -15.69
N THR A 213 -5.90 9.56 -14.80
CA THR A 213 -5.63 10.39 -13.60
C THR A 213 -4.21 10.96 -13.64
N PRO A 214 -4.03 12.24 -14.00
CA PRO A 214 -2.72 12.88 -13.91
C PRO A 214 -2.20 12.93 -12.46
N GLY A 215 -0.89 12.78 -12.27
CA GLY A 215 -0.29 12.73 -10.93
C GLY A 215 -0.16 14.09 -10.25
N SER A 216 -0.17 15.17 -11.03
CA SER A 216 -0.03 16.56 -10.55
C SER A 216 -0.64 17.53 -11.56
N GLU A 217 -0.85 18.77 -11.12
CA GLU A 217 -1.27 19.87 -12.02
C GLU A 217 -0.22 20.17 -13.08
N GLN A 218 1.06 20.17 -12.72
CA GLN A 218 2.16 20.36 -13.67
C GLN A 218 2.14 19.29 -14.77
N VAL A 219 1.94 18.01 -14.42
CA VAL A 219 1.82 16.96 -15.44
C VAL A 219 0.59 17.22 -16.28
N ARG A 220 -0.60 17.41 -15.66
CA ARG A 220 -1.87 17.66 -16.37
C ARG A 220 -1.75 18.79 -17.39
N ALA A 221 -1.24 19.96 -16.98
CA ALA A 221 -1.06 21.12 -17.84
C ALA A 221 -0.09 20.83 -18.99
N THR A 222 1.01 20.11 -18.71
CA THR A 222 1.99 19.73 -19.73
C THR A 222 1.39 18.80 -20.79
N ILE A 223 0.67 17.75 -20.35
CA ILE A 223 0.08 16.75 -21.26
C ILE A 223 -1.20 17.26 -21.97
N GLU A 224 -1.80 18.33 -21.44
CA GLU A 224 -2.84 19.09 -22.15
C GLU A 224 -2.22 19.91 -23.28
N ARG A 225 -1.20 20.71 -22.96
CA ARG A 225 -0.46 21.56 -23.91
C ARG A 225 0.13 20.75 -25.07
N ASP A 226 0.65 19.56 -24.77
CA ASP A 226 1.31 18.69 -25.75
C ASP A 226 0.34 17.72 -26.46
N GLY A 227 -0.97 17.81 -26.16
CA GLY A 227 -2.05 17.16 -26.92
C GLY A 227 -2.34 15.70 -26.54
N GLN A 228 -1.67 15.15 -25.53
CA GLN A 228 -1.98 13.80 -25.04
C GLN A 228 -3.40 13.69 -24.49
N LEU A 229 -3.87 14.67 -23.68
CA LEU A 229 -5.22 14.61 -23.12
C LEU A 229 -6.29 14.58 -24.22
N ALA A 230 -6.16 15.44 -25.24
CA ALA A 230 -7.08 15.48 -26.36
C ALA A 230 -7.17 14.12 -27.07
N THR A 231 -6.02 13.48 -27.31
CA THR A 231 -5.94 12.14 -27.92
C THR A 231 -6.62 11.08 -27.05
N LEU A 232 -6.32 11.06 -25.74
CA LEU A 232 -6.89 10.06 -24.82
C LEU A 232 -8.41 10.25 -24.66
N THR A 233 -8.89 11.50 -24.66
CA THR A 233 -10.32 11.80 -24.69
C THR A 233 -10.96 11.35 -26.00
N GLU A 234 -10.32 11.58 -27.13
CA GLU A 234 -10.81 11.12 -28.43
C GLU A 234 -10.91 9.59 -28.51
N LEU A 235 -10.01 8.85 -27.85
CA LEU A 235 -10.09 7.38 -27.73
C LEU A 235 -11.32 6.91 -26.94
N GLY A 236 -11.94 7.79 -26.13
CA GLY A 236 -13.06 7.48 -25.23
C GLY A 236 -12.69 7.59 -23.74
N GLY A 237 -11.54 8.19 -23.42
CA GLY A 237 -11.06 8.38 -22.06
C GLY A 237 -11.71 9.55 -21.33
N VAL A 238 -12.00 9.34 -20.04
CA VAL A 238 -12.45 10.40 -19.12
C VAL A 238 -11.27 10.84 -18.25
N ILE A 239 -10.92 12.12 -18.32
CA ILE A 239 -9.87 12.70 -17.48
C ILE A 239 -10.46 12.97 -16.09
N LEU A 240 -9.86 12.38 -15.07
CA LEU A 240 -10.21 12.60 -13.67
C LEU A 240 -9.37 13.74 -13.08
N ALA A 241 -9.78 14.23 -11.91
CA ALA A 241 -9.00 15.21 -11.16
C ALA A 241 -7.61 14.66 -10.77
N ASN A 242 -6.64 15.54 -10.58
CA ASN A 242 -5.27 15.22 -10.17
C ASN A 242 -5.22 14.77 -8.69
N ALA A 243 -5.79 13.61 -8.38
CA ALA A 243 -5.96 13.09 -7.03
C ALA A 243 -5.95 11.56 -7.04
N CYS A 244 -5.79 10.93 -5.87
CA CYS A 244 -5.76 9.45 -5.79
C CYS A 244 -7.01 8.77 -6.35
N GLY A 245 -8.20 9.38 -6.18
CA GLY A 245 -9.46 8.92 -6.78
C GLY A 245 -9.72 7.40 -6.61
N PRO A 246 -9.99 6.66 -7.69
CA PRO A 246 -10.24 5.21 -7.66
C PRO A 246 -9.12 4.36 -7.03
N CYS A 247 -7.88 4.86 -6.93
CA CYS A 247 -6.76 4.11 -6.32
C CYS A 247 -6.97 3.83 -4.82
N ILE A 248 -7.76 4.66 -4.14
CA ILE A 248 -8.04 4.57 -2.69
C ILE A 248 -9.52 4.31 -2.36
N GLY A 249 -10.32 3.95 -3.36
CA GLY A 249 -11.76 3.77 -3.19
C GLY A 249 -12.58 5.06 -3.26
N MET A 250 -11.97 6.18 -3.65
CA MET A 250 -12.69 7.45 -3.88
C MET A 250 -13.29 7.48 -5.28
N TRP A 251 -14.23 6.56 -5.50
CA TRP A 251 -14.90 6.40 -6.77
C TRP A 251 -16.35 6.03 -6.56
N LYS A 252 -17.26 6.91 -7.01
CA LYS A 252 -18.68 6.58 -7.09
C LYS A 252 -18.93 5.83 -8.40
N ARG A 253 -18.69 4.52 -8.35
CA ARG A 253 -18.87 3.62 -9.47
C ARG A 253 -20.36 3.36 -9.72
N MET A 254 -20.79 3.39 -10.99
CA MET A 254 -22.21 3.32 -11.36
C MET A 254 -22.53 2.26 -12.42
N ASP A 255 -21.53 1.61 -13.01
CA ASP A 255 -21.68 0.64 -14.09
C ASP A 255 -21.98 -0.79 -13.61
N VAL A 256 -21.74 -1.09 -12.34
CA VAL A 256 -21.97 -2.39 -11.71
C VAL A 256 -22.71 -2.25 -10.39
N LYS A 257 -23.50 -3.26 -10.02
CA LYS A 257 -24.14 -3.32 -8.70
C LYS A 257 -23.16 -3.88 -7.66
N THR A 258 -23.32 -3.51 -6.39
CA THR A 258 -22.56 -4.13 -5.30
C THR A 258 -22.79 -5.64 -5.27
N GLY A 259 -21.70 -6.43 -5.24
CA GLY A 259 -21.74 -7.89 -5.31
C GLY A 259 -21.76 -8.44 -6.74
N GLU A 260 -21.81 -7.60 -7.77
CA GLU A 260 -21.66 -8.05 -9.15
C GLU A 260 -20.20 -8.40 -9.45
N ARG A 261 -19.97 -9.59 -9.99
CA ARG A 261 -18.64 -10.08 -10.35
C ARG A 261 -18.19 -9.49 -11.68
N ASN A 262 -17.10 -8.73 -11.67
CA ASN A 262 -16.60 -8.02 -12.84
C ASN A 262 -15.07 -7.89 -12.81
N THR A 263 -14.45 -7.53 -13.93
CA THR A 263 -13.00 -7.32 -14.04
C THR A 263 -12.67 -5.86 -14.33
N ILE A 264 -11.70 -5.30 -13.60
CA ILE A 264 -11.06 -4.01 -13.90
C ILE A 264 -9.55 -4.20 -14.03
N ILE A 265 -8.89 -3.32 -14.79
CA ILE A 265 -7.43 -3.26 -14.86
C ILE A 265 -6.96 -1.82 -14.64
N THR A 266 -5.91 -1.66 -13.84
CA THR A 266 -5.40 -0.35 -13.44
C THR A 266 -3.89 -0.26 -13.62
N SER A 267 -3.35 0.94 -13.82
CA SER A 267 -1.90 1.18 -13.73
C SER A 267 -1.45 1.55 -12.30
N PHE A 268 -2.25 1.18 -11.29
CA PHE A 268 -1.97 1.48 -9.89
C PHE A 268 -1.00 0.44 -9.29
N ASN A 269 -0.90 0.38 -7.96
CA ASN A 269 -0.06 -0.57 -7.24
C ASN A 269 -0.85 -1.60 -6.41
N ARG A 270 -2.08 -1.29 -5.98
CA ARG A 270 -2.88 -2.15 -5.09
C ARG A 270 -4.18 -2.61 -5.73
N ASN A 271 -4.50 -3.88 -5.51
CA ASN A 271 -5.70 -4.57 -5.99
C ASN A 271 -6.35 -5.47 -4.92
N PHE A 272 -6.22 -5.15 -3.63
CA PHE A 272 -6.93 -5.88 -2.58
C PHE A 272 -8.45 -5.82 -2.78
N ALA A 273 -9.18 -6.84 -2.33
CA ALA A 273 -10.63 -6.87 -2.41
C ALA A 273 -11.26 -5.58 -1.83
N LYS A 274 -12.32 -5.08 -2.49
CA LYS A 274 -13.03 -3.83 -2.15
C LYS A 274 -12.21 -2.53 -2.25
N ARG A 275 -10.94 -2.57 -2.65
CA ARG A 275 -10.05 -1.40 -2.61
C ARG A 275 -10.51 -0.25 -3.51
N ASN A 276 -10.88 -0.55 -4.74
CA ASN A 276 -11.07 0.48 -5.77
C ASN A 276 -12.48 1.09 -5.78
N ASP A 277 -13.50 0.30 -5.44
CA ASP A 277 -14.91 0.68 -5.55
C ASP A 277 -15.79 0.18 -4.39
N GLY A 278 -15.21 -0.51 -3.40
CA GLY A 278 -15.96 -1.10 -2.28
C GLY A 278 -16.65 -2.43 -2.58
N ASN A 279 -16.59 -2.93 -3.82
CA ASN A 279 -17.22 -4.20 -4.21
C ASN A 279 -16.28 -5.40 -3.96
N PRO A 280 -16.68 -6.42 -3.17
CA PRO A 280 -15.84 -7.60 -2.94
C PRO A 280 -15.64 -8.46 -4.19
N GLU A 281 -16.59 -8.44 -5.12
CA GLU A 281 -16.60 -9.31 -6.31
C GLU A 281 -15.88 -8.69 -7.52
N THR A 282 -15.31 -7.49 -7.36
CA THR A 282 -14.49 -6.86 -8.40
C THR A 282 -13.08 -7.46 -8.39
N LEU A 283 -12.73 -8.11 -9.49
CA LEU A 283 -11.40 -8.65 -9.75
C LEU A 283 -10.53 -7.55 -10.35
N ALA A 284 -9.58 -7.04 -9.57
CA ALA A 284 -8.74 -5.92 -9.97
C ALA A 284 -7.34 -6.39 -10.37
N PHE A 285 -6.92 -6.04 -11.58
CA PHE A 285 -5.58 -6.33 -12.07
C PHE A 285 -4.73 -5.05 -12.13
N VAL A 286 -3.43 -5.17 -11.91
CA VAL A 286 -2.46 -4.07 -12.01
C VAL A 286 -1.44 -4.35 -13.11
N ALA A 287 -1.19 -3.38 -13.98
CA ALA A 287 -0.28 -3.47 -15.13
C ALA A 287 0.41 -2.13 -15.42
N SER A 288 1.17 -2.06 -16.52
CA SER A 288 1.67 -0.80 -17.07
C SER A 288 0.55 -0.02 -17.80
N PRO A 289 0.62 1.32 -17.86
CA PRO A 289 -0.45 2.13 -18.44
C PRO A 289 -0.70 1.84 -19.94
N GLU A 290 0.33 1.49 -20.70
CA GLU A 290 0.20 1.07 -22.11
C GLU A 290 -0.54 -0.27 -22.26
N ILE A 291 -0.32 -1.23 -21.37
CA ILE A 291 -1.05 -2.51 -21.37
C ILE A 291 -2.51 -2.28 -20.98
N VAL A 292 -2.77 -1.45 -19.97
CA VAL A 292 -4.14 -1.03 -19.60
C VAL A 292 -4.85 -0.38 -20.78
N THR A 293 -4.17 0.49 -21.52
CA THR A 293 -4.74 1.18 -22.70
C THR A 293 -5.05 0.19 -23.82
N ALA A 294 -4.13 -0.72 -24.13
CA ALA A 294 -4.33 -1.76 -25.14
C ALA A 294 -5.51 -2.68 -24.81
N MET A 295 -5.63 -3.11 -23.54
CA MET A 295 -6.75 -3.93 -23.08
C MET A 295 -8.07 -3.15 -23.03
N ALA A 296 -8.06 -1.84 -22.78
CA ALA A 296 -9.24 -0.98 -22.86
C ALA A 296 -9.80 -0.92 -24.29
N ILE A 297 -8.92 -0.86 -25.30
CA ILE A 297 -9.28 -0.91 -26.73
C ILE A 297 -9.83 -2.29 -27.09
N ALA A 298 -9.21 -3.35 -26.60
CA ALA A 298 -9.67 -4.71 -26.84
C ALA A 298 -11.01 -5.05 -26.15
N GLY A 299 -11.27 -4.46 -24.99
CA GLY A 299 -12.44 -4.76 -24.16
C GLY A 299 -12.31 -6.06 -23.36
N SER A 300 -11.11 -6.64 -23.29
CA SER A 300 -10.85 -7.93 -22.64
C SER A 300 -9.53 -7.92 -21.86
N ILE A 301 -9.53 -8.54 -20.68
CA ILE A 301 -8.33 -8.78 -19.87
C ILE A 301 -7.41 -9.84 -20.50
N THR A 302 -7.92 -10.66 -21.41
CA THR A 302 -7.17 -11.76 -22.05
C THR A 302 -6.49 -11.36 -23.36
N PHE A 303 -6.58 -10.09 -23.76
CA PHE A 303 -5.93 -9.60 -24.98
C PHE A 303 -4.42 -9.47 -24.80
N ASN A 304 -3.66 -10.09 -25.70
CA ASN A 304 -2.20 -9.96 -25.73
C ASN A 304 -1.78 -9.03 -26.88
N PRO A 305 -1.38 -7.77 -26.62
CA PRO A 305 -1.01 -6.82 -27.67
C PRO A 305 0.25 -7.23 -28.45
N MET A 306 1.06 -8.15 -27.94
CA MET A 306 2.27 -8.65 -28.60
C MET A 306 1.94 -9.59 -29.76
N THR A 307 0.80 -10.29 -29.72
CA THR A 307 0.46 -11.35 -30.67
C THR A 307 -0.88 -11.14 -31.35
N ASP A 308 -1.86 -10.62 -30.65
CA ASP A 308 -3.26 -10.66 -31.06
C ASP A 308 -3.62 -9.51 -32.00
N GLU A 309 -4.65 -9.73 -32.81
CA GLU A 309 -5.21 -8.75 -33.73
C GLU A 309 -6.55 -8.22 -33.17
N LEU A 310 -6.85 -6.97 -33.49
CA LEU A 310 -8.12 -6.30 -33.23
C LEU A 310 -8.91 -6.17 -34.53
N VAL A 311 -10.24 -6.15 -34.42
CA VAL A 311 -11.13 -5.85 -35.55
C VAL A 311 -11.58 -4.40 -35.43
N ASN A 312 -11.29 -3.59 -36.45
CA ASN A 312 -11.70 -2.18 -36.50
C ASN A 312 -13.16 -2.01 -36.95
N GLU A 313 -13.62 -0.76 -36.99
CA GLU A 313 -14.99 -0.41 -37.42
C GLU A 313 -15.32 -0.83 -38.87
N ASN A 314 -14.30 -1.01 -39.71
CA ASN A 314 -14.44 -1.49 -41.09
C ASN A 314 -14.43 -3.03 -41.21
N GLY A 315 -14.29 -3.76 -40.09
CA GLY A 315 -14.16 -5.22 -40.08
C GLY A 315 -12.76 -5.75 -40.43
N GLU A 316 -11.76 -4.87 -40.54
CA GLU A 316 -10.38 -5.22 -40.87
C GLU A 316 -9.61 -5.65 -39.63
N LYS A 317 -8.72 -6.65 -39.80
CA LYS A 317 -7.81 -7.07 -38.74
C LYS A 317 -6.59 -6.16 -38.70
N VAL A 318 -6.34 -5.57 -37.53
CA VAL A 318 -5.23 -4.64 -37.30
C VAL A 318 -4.51 -5.02 -36.02
N LYS A 319 -3.19 -4.81 -35.97
CA LYS A 319 -2.36 -5.07 -34.80
C LYS A 319 -1.85 -3.77 -34.19
N LEU A 320 -1.67 -3.70 -32.88
CA LEU A 320 -1.00 -2.57 -32.23
C LEU A 320 0.52 -2.79 -32.22
N GLU A 321 1.28 -1.75 -32.48
CA GLU A 321 2.74 -1.78 -32.43
C GLU A 321 3.24 -1.39 -31.03
N PRO A 322 4.43 -1.86 -30.60
CA PRO A 322 5.02 -1.46 -29.33
C PRO A 322 5.05 0.06 -29.15
N PRO A 323 4.67 0.58 -27.97
CA PRO A 323 4.59 2.02 -27.76
C PRO A 323 5.99 2.66 -27.69
N THR A 324 6.06 3.85 -28.25
CA THR A 324 7.16 4.81 -28.04
C THR A 324 6.62 5.99 -27.25
N GLY A 325 7.48 6.66 -26.47
CA GLY A 325 7.12 7.87 -25.74
C GLY A 325 8.35 8.61 -25.27
N ASP A 326 8.23 9.94 -25.18
CA ASP A 326 9.30 10.78 -24.69
C ASP A 326 9.40 10.69 -23.15
N GLU A 327 10.60 10.48 -22.61
CA GLU A 327 10.81 10.41 -21.15
C GLU A 327 10.47 11.74 -20.46
N LEU A 328 10.75 12.85 -21.13
CA LEU A 328 10.60 14.22 -20.64
C LEU A 328 10.04 15.12 -21.75
N PRO A 329 9.23 16.14 -21.41
CA PRO A 329 8.71 17.06 -22.40
C PRO A 329 9.84 17.89 -23.01
N SER A 330 10.02 17.82 -24.33
CA SER A 330 11.07 18.57 -25.06
C SER A 330 10.96 20.09 -24.90
N ARG A 331 9.75 20.60 -24.63
CA ARG A 331 9.45 22.02 -24.37
C ARG A 331 9.51 22.40 -22.89
N GLY A 332 9.92 21.48 -22.01
CA GLY A 332 9.86 21.63 -20.56
C GLY A 332 8.44 21.45 -20.00
N PHE A 333 8.33 21.38 -18.67
CA PHE A 333 7.06 21.25 -17.98
C PHE A 333 6.29 22.59 -17.93
N ASP A 334 5.00 22.52 -18.17
CA ASP A 334 4.06 23.60 -17.87
C ASP A 334 3.71 23.54 -16.37
N PRO A 335 3.99 24.58 -15.56
CA PRO A 335 3.71 24.54 -14.13
C PRO A 335 2.22 24.46 -13.80
N GLY A 336 1.33 24.86 -14.72
CA GLY A 336 -0.09 25.02 -14.47
C GLY A 336 -0.40 26.02 -13.36
N GLU A 337 -1.59 25.91 -12.78
CA GLU A 337 -1.99 26.73 -11.63
C GLU A 337 -1.52 26.09 -10.33
N SER A 338 -0.48 26.67 -9.72
CA SER A 338 0.01 26.17 -8.42
C SER A 338 -1.03 26.44 -7.32
N GLY A 339 -1.57 25.38 -6.73
CA GLY A 339 -2.38 25.44 -5.51
C GLY A 339 -1.56 25.57 -4.22
N PHE A 340 -0.24 25.82 -4.32
CA PHE A 340 0.62 25.92 -3.15
C PHE A 340 0.40 27.24 -2.40
N ILE A 341 0.19 27.13 -1.09
CA ILE A 341 0.09 28.26 -0.17
C ILE A 341 1.26 28.16 0.79
N ALA A 342 2.15 29.17 0.76
CA ALA A 342 3.28 29.24 1.68
C ALA A 342 2.79 29.43 3.12
N PRO A 343 3.51 28.89 4.13
CA PRO A 343 3.20 29.18 5.53
C PRO A 343 3.32 30.69 5.80
N ALA A 344 2.54 31.18 6.76
CA ALA A 344 2.64 32.56 7.21
C ALA A 344 4.08 32.85 7.68
N ALA A 345 4.63 34.01 7.27
CA ALA A 345 5.97 34.43 7.68
C ALA A 345 6.07 34.60 9.21
N ASP A 346 4.98 35.06 9.83
CA ASP A 346 4.79 35.05 11.28
C ASP A 346 3.55 34.23 11.62
N GLY A 347 3.76 33.07 12.25
CA GLY A 347 2.70 32.17 12.68
C GLY A 347 2.10 32.51 14.04
N SER A 348 2.63 33.50 14.77
CA SER A 348 2.23 33.77 16.17
C SER A 348 0.79 34.24 16.33
N THR A 349 0.21 34.82 15.27
CA THR A 349 -1.19 35.26 15.24
C THR A 349 -2.13 34.25 14.59
N VAL A 350 -1.61 33.11 14.11
CA VAL A 350 -2.43 32.07 13.46
C VAL A 350 -3.15 31.26 14.53
N GLU A 351 -4.48 31.33 14.51
CA GLU A 351 -5.33 30.57 15.43
C GLU A 351 -5.94 29.37 14.71
N VAL A 352 -5.60 28.15 15.16
CA VAL A 352 -6.19 26.91 14.63
C VAL A 352 -7.39 26.51 15.50
N LYS A 353 -8.60 26.67 14.96
CA LYS A 353 -9.85 26.33 15.66
C LYS A 353 -10.42 25.01 15.18
N VAL A 354 -10.70 24.11 16.12
CA VAL A 354 -11.52 22.91 15.90
C VAL A 354 -12.85 23.11 16.61
N ALA A 355 -13.94 23.16 15.83
CA ALA A 355 -15.27 23.30 16.41
C ALA A 355 -15.61 22.07 17.27
N PRO A 356 -16.06 22.24 18.54
CA PRO A 356 -16.37 21.10 19.43
C PRO A 356 -17.47 20.17 18.90
N THR A 357 -18.33 20.68 18.02
CA THR A 357 -19.42 19.94 17.38
C THR A 357 -19.10 19.52 15.95
N SER A 358 -17.85 19.66 15.50
CA SER A 358 -17.46 19.22 14.17
C SER A 358 -17.61 17.70 14.07
N ASP A 359 -18.28 17.24 13.02
CA ASP A 359 -18.37 15.82 12.69
C ASP A 359 -17.13 15.33 11.88
N ARG A 360 -16.21 16.24 11.53
CA ARG A 360 -15.02 15.97 10.69
C ARG A 360 -13.72 15.97 11.46
N LEU A 361 -13.57 16.89 12.42
CA LEU A 361 -12.36 17.13 13.18
C LEU A 361 -12.66 17.06 14.68
N GLN A 362 -11.82 16.35 15.43
CA GLN A 362 -11.92 16.20 16.88
C GLN A 362 -10.52 16.37 17.48
N LEU A 363 -10.40 17.13 18.57
CA LEU A 363 -9.16 17.13 19.35
C LEU A 363 -8.99 15.74 20.01
N LEU A 364 -7.77 15.23 19.98
CA LEU A 364 -7.47 13.94 20.62
C LEU A 364 -7.41 14.09 22.14
N GLU A 365 -8.05 13.15 22.85
CA GLU A 365 -7.88 13.00 24.28
C GLU A 365 -6.67 12.09 24.57
N PRO A 366 -5.80 12.44 25.54
CA PRO A 366 -4.68 11.59 25.91
C PRO A 366 -5.14 10.20 26.37
N PHE A 367 -4.50 9.14 25.86
CA PHE A 367 -4.79 7.78 26.32
C PHE A 367 -4.32 7.56 27.75
N ALA A 368 -5.06 6.75 28.51
CA ALA A 368 -4.70 6.41 29.88
C ALA A 368 -3.33 5.69 29.95
N PRO A 369 -2.45 6.05 30.90
CA PRO A 369 -1.21 5.33 31.18
C PRO A 369 -1.46 3.88 31.59
N TRP A 370 -0.40 3.07 31.56
CA TRP A 370 -0.44 1.73 32.15
C TRP A 370 -0.59 1.82 33.67
N ASP A 371 -1.45 0.97 34.23
CA ASP A 371 -1.72 0.85 35.66
C ASP A 371 -0.64 0.08 36.45
N GLY A 372 0.38 -0.43 35.77
CA GLY A 372 1.47 -1.20 36.37
C GLY A 372 1.16 -2.69 36.57
N ASN A 373 -0.01 -3.18 36.14
CA ASN A 373 -0.41 -4.58 36.31
C ASN A 373 -0.44 -5.37 34.99
N ASP A 374 -0.27 -6.68 35.11
CA ASP A 374 -0.47 -7.60 33.99
C ASP A 374 -1.95 -7.61 33.59
N PRO A 375 -2.29 -7.57 32.29
CA PRO A 375 -3.67 -7.74 31.85
C PRO A 375 -4.15 -9.18 32.13
N GLU A 376 -5.28 -9.30 32.81
CA GLU A 376 -5.84 -10.59 33.23
C GLU A 376 -7.26 -10.79 32.72
N ASP A 377 -7.60 -12.05 32.42
CA ASP A 377 -8.96 -12.50 32.08
C ASP A 377 -9.63 -11.70 30.94
N LEU A 378 -8.85 -11.27 29.95
CA LEU A 378 -9.33 -10.50 28.81
C LEU A 378 -10.10 -11.38 27.81
N PRO A 379 -11.24 -10.95 27.27
CA PRO A 379 -11.86 -11.62 26.13
C PRO A 379 -11.02 -11.46 24.85
N VAL A 380 -11.03 -12.49 24.02
CA VAL A 380 -10.60 -12.40 22.62
C VAL A 380 -11.71 -11.71 21.83
N LEU A 381 -11.51 -10.47 21.41
CA LEU A 381 -12.51 -9.75 20.61
C LEU A 381 -12.65 -10.35 19.21
N LEU A 382 -11.52 -10.70 18.60
CA LEU A 382 -11.45 -11.23 17.23
C LEU A 382 -10.23 -12.16 17.12
N LYS A 383 -10.42 -13.31 16.47
CA LYS A 383 -9.35 -14.09 15.85
C LYS A 383 -9.45 -13.91 14.32
N ALA A 384 -8.54 -13.13 13.74
CA ALA A 384 -8.54 -12.81 12.32
C ALA A 384 -7.89 -13.93 11.51
N LYS A 385 -8.62 -14.50 10.55
CA LYS A 385 -8.14 -15.57 9.67
C LYS A 385 -7.47 -15.03 8.42
N GLY A 386 -6.27 -15.53 8.10
CA GLY A 386 -5.56 -15.17 6.89
C GLY A 386 -5.21 -13.68 6.80
N LYS A 387 -5.26 -13.14 5.58
CA LYS A 387 -4.79 -11.78 5.27
C LYS A 387 -5.63 -10.70 5.96
N CYS A 388 -5.03 -9.97 6.91
CA CYS A 388 -5.65 -8.83 7.59
C CYS A 388 -4.87 -7.54 7.31
N THR A 389 -5.21 -6.83 6.23
CA THR A 389 -4.57 -5.57 5.83
C THR A 389 -5.10 -4.40 6.67
N THR A 390 -4.42 -3.25 6.64
CA THR A 390 -4.97 -2.02 7.25
C THR A 390 -6.30 -1.56 6.67
N ASP A 391 -6.68 -1.97 5.45
CA ASP A 391 -8.02 -1.73 4.90
C ASP A 391 -9.09 -2.66 5.51
N HIS A 392 -8.71 -3.85 6.01
CA HIS A 392 -9.59 -4.71 6.81
C HIS A 392 -9.78 -4.18 8.24
N ILE A 393 -8.75 -3.53 8.79
CA ILE A 393 -8.74 -2.95 10.14
C ILE A 393 -9.46 -1.60 10.20
N SER A 394 -9.13 -0.66 9.31
CA SER A 394 -9.68 0.69 9.28
C SER A 394 -9.86 1.11 7.84
N MET A 395 -11.04 0.85 7.28
CA MET A 395 -11.31 0.99 5.84
C MET A 395 -11.16 2.44 5.34
N ALA A 396 -10.75 2.62 4.08
CA ALA A 396 -10.71 3.93 3.42
C ALA A 396 -12.08 4.29 2.80
N GLY A 397 -12.11 4.77 1.55
CA GLY A 397 -13.36 5.14 0.86
C GLY A 397 -14.22 6.10 1.71
N PRO A 398 -15.51 5.80 1.95
CA PRO A 398 -16.42 6.72 2.63
C PRO A 398 -15.97 7.16 4.03
N TRP A 399 -15.09 6.39 4.67
CA TRP A 399 -14.56 6.68 6.01
C TRP A 399 -13.50 7.77 6.03
N LEU A 400 -12.90 8.11 4.89
CA LEU A 400 -11.89 9.17 4.82
C LEU A 400 -12.42 10.53 5.26
N LYS A 401 -13.75 10.74 5.17
CA LYS A 401 -14.37 11.95 5.71
C LYS A 401 -14.14 12.08 7.23
N TYR A 402 -14.02 10.98 7.97
CA TYR A 402 -13.83 10.99 9.43
C TYR A 402 -12.37 10.86 9.88
N ARG A 403 -11.38 10.98 8.98
CA ARG A 403 -9.95 10.83 9.32
C ARG A 403 -9.46 11.78 10.43
N GLY A 404 -10.09 12.93 10.61
CA GLY A 404 -9.77 13.85 11.71
C GLY A 404 -10.63 13.68 12.96
N HIS A 405 -11.54 12.71 12.99
CA HIS A 405 -12.46 12.47 14.11
C HIS A 405 -12.39 11.01 14.56
N LEU A 406 -11.60 10.76 15.59
CA LEU A 406 -11.23 9.40 16.02
C LEU A 406 -12.45 8.55 16.43
N ASP A 407 -13.40 9.13 17.16
CA ASP A 407 -14.57 8.34 17.58
C ASP A 407 -15.48 7.93 16.40
N ASN A 408 -15.71 8.83 15.44
CA ASN A 408 -16.52 8.54 14.25
C ASN A 408 -15.87 7.50 13.33
N ILE A 409 -14.56 7.60 13.08
CA ILE A 409 -13.87 6.64 12.22
C ILE A 409 -13.77 5.25 12.87
N SER A 410 -13.70 5.18 14.21
CA SER A 410 -13.67 3.91 14.96
C SER A 410 -14.92 3.02 14.74
N ASN A 411 -15.98 3.54 14.13
CA ASN A 411 -17.13 2.73 13.71
C ASN A 411 -16.83 1.81 12.50
N ASN A 412 -15.63 1.88 11.93
CA ASN A 412 -15.17 0.97 10.88
C ASN A 412 -14.15 -0.06 11.37
N MET A 413 -13.84 -0.05 12.66
CA MET A 413 -12.80 -0.91 13.23
C MET A 413 -13.11 -2.39 12.96
N PHE A 414 -12.21 -3.05 12.22
CA PHE A 414 -12.25 -4.46 11.82
C PHE A 414 -13.45 -4.91 10.97
N ILE A 415 -14.25 -4.01 10.38
CA ILE A 415 -15.44 -4.43 9.60
C ILE A 415 -15.10 -5.29 8.37
N GLY A 416 -13.84 -5.26 7.91
CA GLY A 416 -13.36 -6.08 6.80
C GLY A 416 -12.58 -7.33 7.22
N ALA A 417 -12.29 -7.51 8.52
CA ALA A 417 -11.50 -8.64 9.00
C ALA A 417 -12.35 -9.91 9.08
N ILE A 418 -11.81 -11.04 8.60
CA ILE A 418 -12.50 -12.33 8.59
C ILE A 418 -12.37 -13.00 9.96
N ASN A 419 -13.50 -13.30 10.59
CA ASN A 419 -13.54 -14.04 11.85
C ASN A 419 -13.20 -15.51 11.59
N ALA A 420 -12.18 -16.05 12.27
CA ALA A 420 -11.72 -17.43 12.12
C ALA A 420 -12.75 -18.48 12.54
N TYR A 421 -13.68 -18.13 13.44
CA TYR A 421 -14.67 -19.07 13.99
C TYR A 421 -15.91 -19.20 13.10
N THR A 422 -16.35 -18.11 12.46
CA THR A 422 -17.56 -18.09 11.62
C THR A 422 -17.26 -18.06 10.11
N GLY A 423 -16.09 -17.54 9.73
CA GLY A 423 -15.77 -17.22 8.33
C GLY A 423 -16.36 -15.89 7.83
N ASP A 424 -17.13 -15.19 8.67
CA ASP A 424 -17.79 -13.94 8.30
C ASP A 424 -16.90 -12.71 8.52
N PRO A 425 -16.97 -11.69 7.64
CA PRO A 425 -16.30 -10.42 7.86
C PRO A 425 -17.00 -9.57 8.93
N GLY A 426 -16.22 -8.92 9.80
CA GLY A 426 -16.69 -7.78 10.60
C GLY A 426 -17.66 -8.10 11.74
N LYS A 427 -17.94 -9.38 12.01
CA LYS A 427 -18.85 -9.83 13.06
C LYS A 427 -18.15 -10.76 14.05
N VAL A 428 -18.44 -10.58 15.33
CA VAL A 428 -17.86 -11.37 16.42
C VAL A 428 -18.90 -11.62 17.52
N LYS A 429 -18.68 -12.67 18.29
CA LYS A 429 -19.46 -12.99 19.49
C LYS A 429 -19.09 -12.04 20.62
N ASN A 430 -20.07 -11.39 21.23
CA ASN A 430 -19.85 -10.76 22.52
C ASN A 430 -19.69 -11.86 23.58
N ALA A 431 -18.51 -11.95 24.19
CA ALA A 431 -18.09 -12.98 25.12
C ALA A 431 -18.87 -12.99 26.45
N PHE A 432 -19.71 -12.00 26.71
CA PHE A 432 -20.51 -11.87 27.93
C PHE A 432 -22.03 -12.01 27.69
N THR A 433 -22.52 -11.69 26.49
CA THR A 433 -23.94 -11.88 26.14
C THR A 433 -24.18 -13.10 25.25
N GLY A 434 -23.14 -13.57 24.54
CA GLY A 434 -23.23 -14.63 23.54
C GLY A 434 -23.78 -14.17 22.18
N GLU A 435 -24.15 -12.91 22.02
CA GLU A 435 -24.73 -12.37 20.80
C GLU A 435 -23.65 -12.04 19.76
N TYR A 436 -23.90 -12.35 18.48
CA TYR A 436 -23.04 -11.91 17.37
C TYR A 436 -23.46 -10.52 16.89
N LYS A 437 -22.54 -9.55 16.95
CA LYS A 437 -22.74 -8.17 16.49
C LYS A 437 -21.56 -7.71 15.66
N SER A 438 -21.61 -6.48 15.14
CA SER A 438 -20.43 -5.91 14.50
C SER A 438 -19.31 -5.70 15.52
N ILE A 439 -18.06 -5.86 15.08
CA ILE A 439 -16.88 -5.67 15.96
C ILE A 439 -16.85 -4.31 16.67
N PRO A 440 -17.12 -3.15 16.02
CA PRO A 440 -17.10 -1.87 16.72
C PRO A 440 -18.21 -1.76 17.78
N GLU A 441 -19.38 -2.37 17.57
CA GLU A 441 -20.44 -2.42 18.59
C GLU A 441 -19.98 -3.20 19.83
N VAL A 442 -19.45 -4.42 19.65
CA VAL A 442 -18.96 -5.25 20.77
C VAL A 442 -17.81 -4.56 21.51
N ALA A 443 -16.87 -3.95 20.78
CA ALA A 443 -15.75 -3.23 21.39
C ALA A 443 -16.22 -2.02 22.21
N ARG A 444 -17.23 -1.29 21.75
CA ARG A 444 -17.86 -0.20 22.52
C ARG A 444 -18.57 -0.71 23.77
N GLU A 445 -19.30 -1.82 23.67
CA GLU A 445 -19.94 -2.47 24.83
C GLU A 445 -18.89 -2.87 25.88
N TYR A 446 -17.76 -3.44 25.46
CA TYR A 446 -16.65 -3.78 26.36
C TYR A 446 -16.05 -2.52 27.01
N LYS A 447 -15.72 -1.49 26.21
CA LYS A 447 -15.19 -0.23 26.72
C LYS A 447 -16.12 0.42 27.74
N ALA A 448 -17.43 0.48 27.47
CA ALA A 448 -18.43 1.05 28.37
C ALA A 448 -18.52 0.28 29.70
N ALA A 449 -18.27 -1.03 29.67
CA ALA A 449 -18.19 -1.86 30.86
C ALA A 449 -16.81 -1.85 31.55
N GLY A 450 -15.87 -1.00 31.09
CA GLY A 450 -14.50 -0.94 31.62
C GLY A 450 -13.65 -2.17 31.31
N ARG A 451 -14.01 -2.93 30.27
CA ARG A 451 -13.35 -4.20 29.90
C ARG A 451 -12.40 -3.98 28.74
N MET A 452 -11.14 -4.35 28.96
CA MET A 452 -10.14 -4.43 27.90
C MET A 452 -10.31 -5.73 27.09
N TRP A 453 -9.67 -5.81 25.93
CA TRP A 453 -9.70 -7.00 25.07
C TRP A 453 -8.40 -7.18 24.28
N VAL A 454 -8.25 -8.34 23.65
CA VAL A 454 -7.17 -8.63 22.70
C VAL A 454 -7.70 -9.02 21.33
N VAL A 455 -6.86 -8.89 20.31
CA VAL A 455 -7.07 -9.52 18.99
C VAL A 455 -5.98 -10.55 18.76
N VAL A 456 -6.36 -11.66 18.16
CA VAL A 456 -5.43 -12.66 17.63
C VAL A 456 -5.44 -12.59 16.10
N GLY A 457 -4.29 -12.66 15.46
CA GLY A 457 -4.19 -12.57 14.00
C GLY A 457 -3.19 -13.54 13.40
N ASP A 458 -3.28 -13.70 12.08
CA ASP A 458 -2.45 -14.60 11.30
C ASP A 458 -1.10 -13.96 10.95
N GLU A 459 -0.57 -14.20 9.75
CA GLU A 459 0.69 -13.63 9.27
C GLU A 459 0.55 -12.24 8.63
N ASN A 460 1.64 -11.48 8.63
CA ASN A 460 1.78 -10.15 8.02
C ASN A 460 0.63 -9.19 8.38
N TYR A 461 0.19 -9.24 9.63
CA TYR A 461 -0.95 -8.49 10.12
C TYR A 461 -0.71 -6.98 10.01
N GLY A 462 -1.69 -6.25 9.48
CA GLY A 462 -1.58 -4.82 9.22
C GLY A 462 -0.82 -4.47 7.94
N GLU A 463 -0.78 -5.38 6.95
CA GLU A 463 -0.19 -5.12 5.63
C GLU A 463 -0.83 -3.90 4.94
N GLY A 464 -0.05 -3.20 4.11
CA GLY A 464 -0.55 -2.20 3.18
C GLY A 464 -0.36 -0.75 3.62
N SER A 465 -1.47 -0.01 3.76
CA SER A 465 -1.45 1.45 4.00
C SER A 465 -0.85 1.81 5.37
N SER A 466 -0.09 2.90 5.43
CA SER A 466 0.55 3.42 6.65
C SER A 466 -0.38 4.03 7.70
N ARG A 467 -1.70 3.97 7.50
CA ARG A 467 -2.70 4.67 8.32
C ARG A 467 -2.57 4.31 9.81
N GLU A 468 -2.31 5.32 10.64
CA GLU A 468 -2.19 5.11 12.10
C GLU A 468 -3.55 4.87 12.78
N HIS A 469 -4.66 5.19 12.11
CA HIS A 469 -6.01 4.88 12.59
C HIS A 469 -6.21 3.38 12.85
N ALA A 470 -5.54 2.52 12.09
CA ALA A 470 -5.56 1.07 12.35
C ALA A 470 -4.99 0.69 13.72
N ALA A 471 -4.22 1.56 14.38
CA ALA A 471 -3.77 1.40 15.77
C ALA A 471 -4.57 2.29 16.75
N LEU A 472 -4.91 3.52 16.35
CA LEU A 472 -5.69 4.44 17.20
C LEU A 472 -7.09 3.91 17.51
N GLU A 473 -7.78 3.31 16.54
CA GLU A 473 -9.16 2.83 16.72
C GLU A 473 -9.22 1.64 17.71
N PRO A 474 -8.40 0.57 17.57
CA PRO A 474 -8.27 -0.45 18.61
C PRO A 474 -7.97 0.13 19.99
N ARG A 475 -7.01 1.06 20.08
CA ARG A 475 -6.65 1.69 21.36
C ARG A 475 -7.80 2.50 21.95
N HIS A 476 -8.50 3.26 21.12
CA HIS A 476 -9.66 4.08 21.50
C HIS A 476 -10.81 3.23 21.98
N LEU A 477 -11.07 2.08 21.36
CA LEU A 477 -12.16 1.16 21.70
C LEU A 477 -11.79 0.12 22.78
N GLY A 478 -10.72 0.35 23.55
CA GLY A 478 -10.38 -0.46 24.73
C GLY A 478 -9.47 -1.66 24.46
N GLY A 479 -8.89 -1.77 23.27
CA GLY A 479 -7.93 -2.81 22.94
C GLY A 479 -6.63 -2.66 23.71
N ARG A 480 -6.09 -3.79 24.18
CA ARG A 480 -4.84 -3.82 24.96
C ARG A 480 -3.67 -4.41 24.19
N ALA A 481 -3.89 -5.53 23.51
CA ALA A 481 -2.85 -6.25 22.79
C ALA A 481 -3.37 -6.80 21.46
N ILE A 482 -2.47 -6.87 20.49
CA ILE A 482 -2.66 -7.58 19.23
C ILE A 482 -1.60 -8.68 19.20
N ILE A 483 -2.02 -9.94 19.08
CA ILE A 483 -1.14 -11.12 19.18
C ILE A 483 -1.21 -11.88 17.85
N VAL A 484 -0.13 -11.91 17.09
CA VAL A 484 -0.15 -12.43 15.71
C VAL A 484 0.97 -13.41 15.44
N LYS A 485 0.96 -14.08 14.28
CA LYS A 485 2.15 -14.84 13.83
C LYS A 485 3.26 -13.89 13.39
N SER A 486 2.92 -12.82 12.65
CA SER A 486 3.86 -11.77 12.25
C SER A 486 3.13 -10.46 11.90
N PHE A 487 3.82 -9.32 12.01
CA PHE A 487 3.30 -7.99 11.68
C PHE A 487 3.94 -7.41 10.42
N ALA A 488 3.22 -6.53 9.74
CA ALA A 488 3.81 -5.54 8.85
C ALA A 488 4.48 -4.40 9.64
N ARG A 489 5.65 -3.94 9.18
CA ARG A 489 6.55 -2.99 9.89
C ARG A 489 5.86 -1.73 10.42
N ILE A 490 5.15 -1.02 9.54
CA ILE A 490 4.55 0.29 9.88
C ILE A 490 3.45 0.11 10.92
N HIS A 491 2.63 -0.93 10.76
CA HIS A 491 1.52 -1.17 11.67
C HIS A 491 1.99 -1.55 13.07
N GLU A 492 3.03 -2.40 13.19
CA GLU A 492 3.67 -2.69 14.47
C GLU A 492 4.15 -1.41 15.17
N THR A 493 4.82 -0.52 14.43
CA THR A 493 5.30 0.77 14.96
C THR A 493 4.14 1.65 15.44
N ASN A 494 3.06 1.75 14.65
CA ASN A 494 1.86 2.49 15.03
C ASN A 494 1.23 1.93 16.31
N LEU A 495 1.13 0.61 16.48
CA LEU A 495 0.59 0.00 17.70
C LEU A 495 1.42 0.39 18.93
N LYS A 496 2.75 0.31 18.84
CA LYS A 496 3.65 0.75 19.92
C LYS A 496 3.47 2.24 20.24
N LYS A 497 3.40 3.09 19.21
CA LYS A 497 3.19 4.54 19.36
C LYS A 497 1.90 4.87 20.08
N GLN A 498 0.84 4.07 19.91
CA GLN A 498 -0.44 4.24 20.61
C GLN A 498 -0.52 3.50 21.95
N GLY A 499 0.61 3.00 22.47
CA GLY A 499 0.68 2.32 23.78
C GLY A 499 -0.08 0.99 23.84
N MET A 500 -0.23 0.31 22.70
CA MET A 500 -0.70 -1.07 22.63
C MET A 500 0.47 -2.05 22.69
N LEU A 501 0.18 -3.33 22.96
CA LEU A 501 1.14 -4.42 22.92
C LEU A 501 1.03 -5.22 21.60
N PRO A 502 1.82 -4.90 20.57
CA PRO A 502 2.03 -5.82 19.45
C PRO A 502 2.95 -6.96 19.89
N LEU A 503 2.41 -8.17 19.94
CA LEU A 503 3.11 -9.38 20.36
C LEU A 503 3.04 -10.42 19.24
N THR A 504 4.08 -11.25 19.12
CA THR A 504 4.09 -12.36 18.16
C THR A 504 4.22 -13.70 18.87
N PHE A 505 3.52 -14.73 18.38
CA PHE A 505 3.71 -16.08 18.90
C PHE A 505 5.15 -16.55 18.68
N ALA A 506 5.80 -17.08 19.72
CA ALA A 506 7.12 -17.70 19.56
C ALA A 506 7.03 -18.97 18.70
N ASN A 507 5.95 -19.72 18.83
CA ASN A 507 5.56 -20.78 17.92
C ASN A 507 4.29 -20.39 17.16
N PRO A 508 4.35 -20.10 15.84
CA PRO A 508 3.18 -19.71 15.06
C PRO A 508 2.00 -20.69 15.12
N ALA A 509 2.22 -21.98 15.42
CA ALA A 509 1.16 -22.97 15.59
C ALA A 509 0.30 -22.72 16.85
N ASP A 510 0.79 -21.95 17.83
CA ASP A 510 0.01 -21.58 19.02
C ASP A 510 -1.19 -20.70 18.69
N TYR A 511 -1.20 -20.05 17.51
CA TYR A 511 -2.38 -19.39 16.96
C TYR A 511 -3.61 -20.32 16.98
N ASP A 512 -3.44 -21.61 16.67
CA ASP A 512 -4.55 -22.56 16.55
C ASP A 512 -5.14 -22.98 17.90
N LYS A 513 -4.40 -22.79 19.00
CA LYS A 513 -4.86 -23.08 20.37
C LYS A 513 -5.95 -22.13 20.85
N VAL A 514 -5.97 -20.89 20.33
CA VAL A 514 -6.90 -19.85 20.78
C VAL A 514 -8.33 -20.15 20.30
N ARG A 515 -9.25 -20.38 21.25
CA ARG A 515 -10.68 -20.68 21.04
C ARG A 515 -11.54 -19.42 21.25
N GLU A 516 -12.75 -19.41 20.70
CA GLU A 516 -13.61 -18.21 20.67
C GLU A 516 -14.01 -17.72 22.07
N ASP A 517 -14.25 -18.66 22.98
CA ASP A 517 -14.73 -18.35 24.34
C ASP A 517 -13.59 -18.19 25.36
N ASP A 518 -12.33 -18.24 24.92
CA ASP A 518 -11.18 -18.14 25.81
C ASP A 518 -11.15 -16.80 26.55
N ARG A 519 -10.60 -16.86 27.76
CA ARG A 519 -10.08 -15.68 28.47
C ARG A 519 -8.58 -15.73 28.50
N VAL A 520 -7.94 -14.60 28.25
CA VAL A 520 -6.48 -14.54 28.13
C VAL A 520 -5.86 -13.62 29.15
N SER A 521 -4.69 -14.00 29.66
CA SER A 521 -3.86 -13.12 30.49
C SER A 521 -2.48 -12.97 29.87
N ILE A 522 -1.88 -11.79 29.96
CA ILE A 522 -0.52 -11.52 29.48
C ILE A 522 0.36 -11.27 30.70
N LYS A 523 1.27 -12.19 30.98
CA LYS A 523 2.10 -12.18 32.19
C LYS A 523 3.52 -11.71 31.90
N GLY A 524 4.13 -11.05 32.88
CA GLY A 524 5.54 -10.66 32.86
C GLY A 524 5.78 -9.25 32.31
N LEU A 525 4.79 -8.35 32.34
CA LEU A 525 4.98 -6.96 31.93
C LEU A 525 5.73 -6.13 32.98
N LYS A 526 5.69 -6.53 34.25
CA LYS A 526 6.46 -5.88 35.33
C LYS A 526 7.96 -6.05 35.16
N GLU A 527 8.39 -7.21 34.68
CA GLU A 527 9.78 -7.54 34.41
C GLU A 527 10.11 -7.49 32.91
N PHE A 528 9.38 -6.67 32.15
CA PHE A 528 9.54 -6.52 30.70
C PHE A 528 10.92 -5.95 30.37
N ALA A 529 11.60 -6.55 29.40
CA ALA A 529 12.92 -6.11 28.94
C ALA A 529 13.10 -6.45 27.46
N PRO A 530 13.91 -5.69 26.70
CA PRO A 530 14.22 -6.03 25.31
C PRO A 530 14.68 -7.49 25.16
N GLY A 531 14.07 -8.23 24.23
CA GLY A 531 14.40 -9.63 23.95
C GLY A 531 13.85 -10.65 24.95
N LYS A 532 13.21 -10.22 26.05
CA LYS A 532 12.60 -11.13 27.02
C LYS A 532 11.17 -11.45 26.63
N GLN A 533 10.84 -12.74 26.50
CA GLN A 533 9.48 -13.18 26.18
C GLN A 533 8.50 -12.88 27.32
N VAL A 534 7.23 -12.68 26.94
CA VAL A 534 6.09 -12.60 27.85
C VAL A 534 5.20 -13.83 27.66
N THR A 535 4.39 -14.18 28.66
CA THR A 535 3.57 -15.40 28.60
C THR A 535 2.12 -15.06 28.33
N LEU A 536 1.53 -15.68 27.32
CA LEU A 536 0.08 -15.73 27.11
C LEU A 536 -0.49 -16.94 27.85
N VAL A 537 -1.39 -16.70 28.78
CA VAL A 537 -2.16 -17.75 29.45
C VAL A 537 -3.54 -17.81 28.81
N LEU A 538 -3.88 -18.94 28.21
CA LEU A 538 -5.19 -19.24 27.62
C LEU A 538 -6.01 -20.03 28.64
N LYS A 539 -7.12 -19.46 29.11
CA LYS A 539 -8.10 -20.14 29.96
C LYS A 539 -9.30 -20.54 29.11
N HIS A 540 -9.42 -21.83 28.87
CA HIS A 540 -10.49 -22.40 28.06
C HIS A 540 -11.78 -22.57 28.86
N SER A 541 -12.92 -22.60 28.15
CA SER A 541 -14.25 -22.75 28.75
C SER A 541 -14.48 -24.12 29.40
N ASP A 542 -13.70 -25.14 29.04
CA ASP A 542 -13.69 -26.48 29.67
C ASP A 542 -12.85 -26.54 30.95
N GLY A 543 -12.24 -25.42 31.37
CA GLY A 543 -11.39 -25.31 32.55
C GLY A 543 -9.92 -25.66 32.32
N THR A 544 -9.53 -26.10 31.12
CA THR A 544 -8.12 -26.31 30.78
C THR A 544 -7.39 -24.99 30.62
N VAL A 545 -6.09 -24.99 30.94
CA VAL A 545 -5.22 -23.83 30.84
C VAL A 545 -4.00 -24.21 30.01
N GLU A 546 -3.72 -23.41 28.98
CA GLU A 546 -2.52 -23.55 28.15
C GLU A 546 -1.69 -22.27 28.23
N GLU A 547 -0.37 -22.40 28.14
CA GLU A 547 0.56 -21.27 28.10
C GLU A 547 1.29 -21.23 26.76
N CYS A 548 1.46 -20.04 26.21
CA CYS A 548 2.21 -19.79 24.98
C CYS A 548 3.24 -18.68 25.22
N ALA A 549 4.46 -18.87 24.74
CA ALA A 549 5.47 -17.83 24.78
C ALA A 549 5.22 -16.81 23.67
N LEU A 550 5.27 -15.52 24.00
CA LEU A 550 5.14 -14.42 23.06
C LEU A 550 6.44 -13.60 22.99
N ASN A 551 6.86 -13.32 21.76
CA ASN A 551 7.94 -12.40 21.44
C ASN A 551 7.43 -10.97 21.29
N HIS A 552 8.36 -10.02 21.37
CA HIS A 552 8.13 -8.63 21.03
C HIS A 552 9.40 -7.98 20.49
N THR A 553 9.27 -6.83 19.82
CA THR A 553 10.42 -6.08 19.29
C THR A 553 10.58 -4.70 19.94
N PHE A 554 9.95 -4.45 21.09
CA PHE A 554 10.20 -3.25 21.89
C PHE A 554 11.68 -3.12 22.29
N ASN A 555 12.24 -1.93 22.09
CA ASN A 555 13.39 -1.47 22.86
C ASN A 555 12.92 -0.79 24.16
N GLU A 556 13.85 -0.32 25.00
CA GLU A 556 13.51 0.31 26.29
C GLU A 556 12.63 1.55 26.11
N ARG A 557 12.99 2.45 25.18
CA ARG A 557 12.25 3.70 24.92
C ARG A 557 10.82 3.43 24.43
N GLN A 558 10.64 2.45 23.57
CA GLN A 558 9.32 2.05 23.06
C GLN A 558 8.46 1.48 24.19
N PHE A 559 9.06 0.81 25.18
CA PHE A 559 8.30 0.34 26.35
C PHE A 559 7.88 1.51 27.25
N GLU A 560 8.66 2.59 27.34
CA GLU A 560 8.19 3.84 27.98
C GLU A 560 6.93 4.41 27.29
N TRP A 561 6.80 4.30 25.97
CA TRP A 561 5.57 4.72 25.26
C TRP A 561 4.36 3.93 25.74
N PHE A 562 4.51 2.62 25.93
CA PHE A 562 3.47 1.76 26.49
C PHE A 562 3.13 2.16 27.92
N LYS A 563 4.13 2.37 28.78
CA LYS A 563 3.92 2.76 30.19
C LYS A 563 3.19 4.10 30.30
N ALA A 564 3.56 5.07 29.49
CA ALA A 564 2.92 6.38 29.45
C ALA A 564 1.52 6.36 28.84
N GLY A 565 1.12 5.27 28.18
CA GLY A 565 -0.17 5.11 27.49
C GLY A 565 -0.12 5.48 26.00
N SER A 566 0.85 6.27 25.57
CA SER A 566 1.24 6.52 24.19
C SER A 566 2.60 7.20 24.12
N ALA A 567 3.21 7.23 22.93
CA ALA A 567 4.40 8.04 22.68
C ALA A 567 4.09 9.54 22.80
N LEU A 568 2.90 9.97 22.36
CA LEU A 568 2.50 11.38 22.40
C LEU A 568 2.37 11.90 23.84
N ASN A 569 1.97 11.04 24.80
CA ASN A 569 1.92 11.39 26.21
C ASN A 569 3.31 11.73 26.77
N LEU A 570 4.37 11.05 26.32
CA LEU A 570 5.74 11.40 26.71
C LEU A 570 6.18 12.74 26.10
N ILE A 571 5.90 12.94 24.81
CA ILE A 571 6.21 14.20 24.12
C ILE A 571 5.53 15.38 24.83
N ALA A 572 4.26 15.24 25.19
CA ALA A 572 3.52 16.26 25.93
C ALA A 572 4.08 16.53 27.33
N ALA A 573 4.71 15.53 27.95
CA ALA A 573 5.41 15.66 29.23
C ALA A 573 6.85 16.18 29.09
N GLY A 574 7.32 16.47 27.86
CA GLY A 574 8.69 16.91 27.57
C GLY A 574 9.74 15.81 27.77
N LYS A 575 9.37 14.55 27.58
CA LYS A 575 10.19 13.36 27.85
C LYS A 575 10.47 12.51 26.61
#